data_AF-A0A7Y9DL44-F1
#
_entry.id   AF-A0A7Y9DL44-F1
#
_cell.length_a   1.000
_cell.length_b   1.000
_cell.length_c   1.000
_cell.angle_alpha   90.00
_cell.angle_beta   90.00
_cell.angle_gamma   90.00
#
_symmetry.space_group_name_H-M   'P 1'
#
loop_
_entity.id
_entity.type
_entity.pdbx_description
1 polymer ?
#
loop_
_entity_poly.entity_id
_entity_poly.type
_entity_poly.pdbx_seq_one_letter_code
_entity_poly.pdbx_strand_id
1 'polypeptide(L)' 'MLADTATDLCPRPLSQDDATALIGVLAVLQGHVLSHELDGDVAARLRRRVGVDGGDAELEAALDNLDQRLRHALEEYDEL' A
#
# COMPACT_ATOMS: atom_id res chain seq x y z
N MET A 1 -32.69 -11.03 -4.12
CA MET A 1 -31.73 -11.48 -5.14
C MET A 1 -30.50 -10.60 -4.97
N LEU A 2 -29.56 -11.05 -4.15
CA LEU A 2 -28.34 -10.29 -3.86
C LEU A 2 -27.44 -10.42 -5.08
N ALA A 3 -27.11 -9.28 -5.69
CA ALA A 3 -26.11 -9.24 -6.75
C ALA A 3 -24.79 -9.66 -6.12
N ASP A 4 -24.34 -10.86 -6.49
CA ASP A 4 -22.99 -11.34 -6.27
C ASP A 4 -22.06 -10.40 -7.04
N THR A 5 -21.58 -9.35 -6.37
CA THR A 5 -20.49 -8.51 -6.87
C THR A 5 -19.28 -9.42 -6.94
N ALA A 6 -19.15 -10.11 -8.07
CA ALA A 6 -17.91 -10.70 -8.51
C ALA A 6 -16.89 -9.56 -8.52
N THR A 7 -16.14 -9.46 -7.43
CA THR A 7 -14.85 -8.80 -7.35
C THR A 7 -14.12 -9.20 -8.61
N ASP A 8 -13.86 -8.24 -9.49
CA ASP A 8 -13.13 -8.44 -10.73
C ASP A 8 -11.85 -9.21 -10.36
N LEU A 9 -11.83 -10.51 -10.65
CA LEU A 9 -10.82 -11.42 -10.11
C LEU A 9 -9.48 -10.92 -10.62
N CYS A 10 -8.61 -10.48 -9.70
CA CYS A 10 -7.30 -9.97 -10.05
C CYS A 10 -6.61 -11.01 -10.95
N PRO A 11 -6.35 -10.70 -12.25
CA PRO A 11 -5.93 -11.72 -13.22
C PRO A 11 -4.57 -12.34 -12.87
N ARG A 12 -3.84 -11.70 -11.95
CA ARG A 12 -2.62 -12.20 -11.32
C ARG A 12 -2.70 -11.89 -9.82
N PRO A 13 -3.27 -12.78 -9.01
CA PRO A 13 -3.33 -12.57 -7.57
C PRO A 13 -1.91 -12.48 -7.01
N LEU A 14 -1.75 -11.62 -6.01
CA LEU A 14 -0.50 -11.47 -5.30
C LEU A 14 -0.27 -12.72 -4.43
N SER A 15 0.92 -13.30 -4.46
CA SER A 15 1.26 -14.41 -3.55
C SER A 15 1.45 -13.88 -2.12
N GLN A 16 1.35 -14.78 -1.13
CA GLN A 16 1.61 -14.42 0.27
C GLN A 16 3.06 -13.92 0.45
N ASP A 17 4.03 -14.60 -0.16
CA ASP A 17 5.44 -14.19 -0.14
C ASP A 17 5.66 -12.80 -0.76
N ASP A 18 5.01 -12.52 -1.90
CA ASP A 18 5.09 -11.20 -2.54
C ASP A 18 4.43 -10.12 -1.67
N ALA A 19 3.31 -10.42 -1.02
CA ALA A 19 2.65 -9.48 -0.12
C ALA A 19 3.49 -9.19 1.13
N THR A 20 4.11 -10.19 1.74
CA THR A 20 5.06 -10.02 2.85
C THR A 20 6.27 -9.19 2.41
N ALA A 21 6.83 -9.44 1.22
CA ALA A 21 7.92 -8.65 0.68
C ALA A 21 7.49 -7.19 0.46
N LEU A 22 6.27 -6.95 -0.05
CA LEU A 22 5.73 -5.62 -0.27
C LEU A 22 5.50 -4.85 1.04
N ILE A 23 5.03 -5.50 2.12
CA ILE A 23 4.95 -4.91 3.46
C ILE A 23 6.32 -4.37 3.90
N GLY A 24 7.37 -5.17 3.73
CA GLY A 24 8.74 -4.74 4.03
C GLY A 24 9.19 -3.54 3.18
N VAL A 25 8.88 -3.54 1.89
CA VAL A 25 9.18 -2.41 0.99
C VAL A 25 8.42 -1.14 1.40
N LEU A 26 7.15 -1.26 1.78
CA LEU A 26 6.34 -0.12 2.23
C LEU A 26 6.90 0.47 3.53
N ALA A 27 7.31 -0.35 4.48
CA ALA A 27 7.92 0.11 5.73
C ALA A 27 9.18 0.95 5.48
N VAL A 28 10.03 0.54 4.53
CA VAL A 28 11.22 1.32 4.14
C VAL A 28 10.84 2.64 3.49
N LEU A 29 9.86 2.63 2.59
CA LEU A 29 9.38 3.85 1.93
C LEU A 29 8.76 4.84 2.93
N GLN A 30 7.95 4.35 3.87
CA GLN A 30 7.39 5.15 4.96
C GLN A 30 8.48 5.78 5.81
N GLY A 31 9.54 5.01 6.14
CA GLY A 31 10.70 5.54 6.86
C GLY A 31 11.35 6.72 6.13
N HIS A 32 11.51 6.62 4.80
CA HIS A 32 12.06 7.72 4.00
C HIS A 32 11.13 8.93 3.86
N VAL A 33 9.80 8.73 3.88
CA VAL A 33 8.83 9.83 3.92
C VAL A 33 8.92 10.55 5.26
N LEU A 34 8.94 9.80 6.37
CA LEU A 34 9.03 10.34 7.74
C LEU A 34 10.35 11.08 8.01
N SER A 35 11.46 10.62 7.41
CA SER A 35 12.76 11.28 7.53
C SER A 35 12.91 12.50 6.61
N HIS A 36 11.94 12.76 5.72
CA HIS A 36 12.05 13.75 4.64
C HIS A 36 13.30 13.59 3.76
N GLU A 37 13.78 12.35 3.59
CA GLU A 37 14.98 12.03 2.80
C GLU A 37 14.66 11.63 1.35
N LEU A 38 13.38 11.61 0.97
CA LEU A 38 12.99 11.39 -0.41
C LEU A 38 13.36 12.60 -1.27
N ASP A 39 14.12 12.33 -2.33
CA ASP A 39 14.30 13.27 -3.43
C ASP A 39 12.94 13.77 -3.95
N GLY A 40 12.84 15.07 -4.24
CA GLY A 40 11.58 15.73 -4.59
C GLY A 40 10.91 15.14 -5.83
N ASP A 41 11.68 14.73 -6.84
CA ASP A 41 11.15 14.10 -8.04
C ASP A 41 10.67 12.67 -7.76
N VAL A 42 11.38 11.95 -6.88
CA VAL A 42 10.96 10.62 -6.42
C VAL A 42 9.65 10.72 -5.63
N ALA A 43 9.55 11.66 -4.69
CA ALA A 43 8.32 11.90 -3.92
C ALA A 43 7.14 12.26 -4.83
N ALA A 44 7.34 13.16 -5.80
CA ALA A 44 6.31 13.53 -6.76
C ALA A 44 5.85 12.35 -7.64
N ARG A 45 6.78 11.48 -8.06
CA ARG A 45 6.44 10.26 -8.81
C ARG A 45 5.71 9.24 -7.94
N LEU A 46 6.08 9.12 -6.66
CA LEU A 46 5.43 8.19 -5.74
C LEU A 46 3.99 8.63 -5.46
N ARG A 47 3.77 9.91 -5.15
CA ARG A 47 2.42 10.51 -4.97
C ARG A 47 1.50 10.23 -6.15
N ARG A 48 2.00 10.45 -7.37
CA ARG A 48 1.26 10.15 -8.61
C ARG A 48 0.89 8.67 -8.75
N ARG A 49 1.76 7.76 -8.32
CA ARG A 49 1.52 6.31 -8.40
C ARG A 49 0.51 5.83 -7.38
N VAL A 50 0.53 6.40 -6.17
CA VAL A 50 -0.44 6.05 -5.11
C VAL A 50 -1.74 6.86 -5.22
N GLY A 51 -1.81 7.82 -6.15
CA GLY A 51 -3.02 8.57 -6.48
C GLY A 51 -3.35 9.68 -5.48
N VAL A 52 -2.33 10.31 -4.90
CA VAL A 52 -2.49 11.48 -4.01
C VAL A 52 -1.90 12.74 -4.63
N ASP A 53 -2.53 13.88 -4.35
CA ASP A 53 -2.15 15.19 -4.89
C ASP A 53 -1.46 16.08 -3.85
N GLY A 54 -1.54 15.75 -2.56
CA GLY A 54 -0.96 16.54 -1.47
C GLY A 54 0.49 16.22 -1.12
N GLY A 55 0.89 16.66 0.08
CA GLY A 55 2.27 16.59 0.56
C GLY A 55 2.65 15.26 1.21
N ASP A 56 3.74 15.27 1.98
CA ASP A 56 4.28 14.06 2.63
C ASP A 56 3.26 13.40 3.57
N ALA A 57 2.42 14.17 4.27
CA ALA A 57 1.40 13.60 5.16
C ALA A 57 0.32 12.78 4.41
N GLU A 58 -0.10 13.22 3.21
CA GLU A 58 -1.03 12.46 2.38
C GLU A 58 -0.36 11.22 1.79
N LEU A 59 0.91 11.35 1.41
CA LEU A 59 1.72 10.23 0.93
C LEU A 59 1.89 9.17 2.02
N GLU A 60 2.22 9.58 3.24
CA GLU A 60 2.34 8.71 4.41
C GLU A 60 1.03 7.95 4.67
N ALA A 61 -0.10 8.67 4.72
CA ALA A 61 -1.41 8.06 4.91
C ALA A 61 -1.77 7.08 3.78
N ALA A 62 -1.39 7.37 2.53
CA ALA A 62 -1.63 6.47 1.41
C ALA A 62 -0.80 5.18 1.49
N LEU A 63 0.46 5.29 1.92
CA LEU A 63 1.34 4.13 2.14
C LEU A 63 0.84 3.27 3.30
N ASP A 64 0.42 3.89 4.41
CA ASP A 64 -0.14 3.19 5.57
C ASP A 64 -1.43 2.43 5.22
N ASN A 65 -2.34 3.07 4.46
CA ASN A 65 -3.54 2.39 3.97
C ASN A 65 -3.23 1.22 3.01
N LEU A 66 -2.12 1.28 2.26
CA LEU A 66 -1.70 0.15 1.42
C LEU A 66 -1.13 -0.98 2.26
N ASP A 67 -0.33 -0.68 3.28
CA ASP A 67 0.20 -1.66 4.23
C ASP A 67 -0.93 -2.40 4.96
N GLN A 68 -1.89 -1.67 5.54
CA GLN A 68 -3.03 -2.26 6.24
C GLN A 68 -3.86 -3.18 5.33
N ARG A 69 -4.07 -2.81 4.06
CA ARG A 69 -4.79 -3.66 3.08
C ARG A 69 -4.02 -4.93 2.75
N LEU A 70 -2.69 -4.87 2.64
CA LEU A 70 -1.88 -6.05 2.41
C LEU A 70 -1.90 -6.99 3.62
N ARG A 71 -1.74 -6.46 4.84
CA ARG A 71 -1.84 -7.25 6.07
C ARG A 71 -3.21 -7.91 6.23
N HIS A 72 -4.28 -7.17 5.93
CA HIS A 72 -5.63 -7.71 5.94
C HIS A 72 -5.82 -8.82 4.88
N ALA A 73 -5.30 -8.63 3.66
CA ALA A 73 -5.36 -9.65 2.61
C ALA A 73 -4.52 -10.91 2.95
N LEU A 74 -3.57 -10.80 3.87
CA LEU A 74 -2.76 -11.91 4.38
C LEU A 74 -3.41 -12.64 5.57
N GLU A 75 -4.62 -12.26 5.99
CA GLU A 75 -5.29 -12.82 7.17
C GLU A 75 -4.49 -12.63 8.48
N GLU A 76 -3.55 -11.66 8.55
CA GLU A 76 -2.80 -11.35 9.79
C GLU A 76 -3.71 -10.92 10.97
N TYR A 77 -5.01 -10.73 10.73
CA TYR A 77 -6.01 -10.35 11.72
C TYR A 77 -7.06 -11.44 12.02
N ASP A 78 -7.00 -12.62 11.40
CA ASP A 78 -7.95 -13.72 11.64
C ASP A 78 -7.57 -14.60 12.87
N GLU A 79 -6.51 -14.24 13.60
CA GLU A 79 -6.09 -14.92 14.84
C GLU A 79 -6.65 -14.30 16.15
N LEU A 80 -7.83 -13.66 16.12
CA LEU A 80 -8.48 -13.12 17.35
C LEU A 80 -9.88 -13.69 17.61
#